data_AF-A0A969PVR4-F1
#
_entry.id   AF-A0A969PVR4-F1
#
_cell.length_a   1.000
_cell.length_b   1.000
_cell.length_c   1.000
_cell.angle_alpha   90.00
_cell.angle_beta   90.00
_cell.angle_gamma   90.00
#
_symmetry.space_group_name_H-M   'P 1'
#
loop_
_entity.id
_entity.type
_entity.pdbx_description
1 polymer ?
#
loop_
_entity_poly.entity_id
_entity_poly.type
_entity_poly.pdbx_seq_one_letter_code
_entity_poly.pdbx_strand_id
1 'polypeptide(L)'
;MYTTSSIKKLGTVLQQADLVSSTQVKIALREQAQFKNKRIGEILARRGWLKQETADFFAEQWPNLLSHRVRQPIGQYFKKAALLSDRQIEVILLEQKQTNLRFGELAVKKGWIKSNTIEFFLDYLTFKEQASQKTTHVDETPNTIESNEPLKGIEQRLLDNQNCDPFRLLKLYRQILRQKEIADYNTPELSELLNLGLIIKRGDRLITNPIYEIAFNLRWVEEELARLRPFNEIRIKLFKLETKASSPYSVLEEILFWTGDQFYLTQKLCQLISESDVFIAAGEETIRVKQSYNIT
;
A
#
# COMPACT_ATOMS: atom_id res chain seq x y z
N MET A 1 19.40 10.13 -15.51
CA MET A 1 20.05 8.95 -14.88
C MET A 1 19.24 8.60 -13.65
N TYR A 2 18.67 7.39 -13.57
CA TYR A 2 17.86 7.00 -12.42
C TYR A 2 18.75 6.41 -11.32
N THR A 3 18.80 7.05 -10.16
CA THR A 3 19.48 6.51 -8.98
C THR A 3 18.76 5.27 -8.49
N THR A 4 19.53 4.31 -7.96
CA THR A 4 19.03 3.01 -7.55
C THR A 4 18.03 3.13 -6.41
N SER A 5 16.83 2.56 -6.60
CA SER A 5 15.87 2.35 -5.52
C SER A 5 16.53 1.59 -4.36
N SER A 6 16.14 1.92 -3.13
CA SER A 6 16.80 1.47 -1.90
C SER A 6 16.91 -0.06 -1.82
N ILE A 7 18.10 -0.58 -2.10
CA ILE A 7 18.42 -2.01 -1.97
C ILE A 7 18.42 -2.32 -0.46
N LYS A 8 17.30 -2.88 0.02
CA LYS A 8 17.20 -3.46 1.38
C LYS A 8 18.40 -4.40 1.58
N LYS A 9 19.23 -4.10 2.59
CA LYS A 9 20.49 -4.84 2.83
C LYS A 9 20.19 -6.33 3.03
N LEU A 10 21.00 -7.22 2.46
CA LEU A 10 20.77 -8.67 2.45
C LEU A 10 20.40 -9.24 3.84
N GLY A 11 21.09 -8.81 4.91
CA GLY A 11 20.76 -9.21 6.28
C GLY A 11 19.35 -8.82 6.75
N THR A 12 18.80 -7.69 6.30
CA THR A 12 17.40 -7.30 6.60
C THR A 12 16.39 -8.12 5.80
N VAL A 13 16.72 -8.53 4.57
CA VAL A 13 15.85 -9.38 3.74
C VAL A 13 15.76 -10.79 4.35
N LEU A 14 16.91 -11.38 4.70
CA LEU A 14 16.99 -12.70 5.32
C LEU A 14 16.36 -12.72 6.74
N GLN A 15 16.40 -11.60 7.46
CA GLN A 15 15.69 -11.43 8.74
C GLN A 15 14.17 -11.32 8.54
N GLN A 16 13.70 -10.57 7.52
CA GLN A 16 12.27 -10.45 7.21
C GLN A 16 11.68 -11.80 6.74
N ALA A 17 12.47 -12.63 6.06
CA ALA A 17 12.09 -14.00 5.71
C ALA A 17 12.14 -15.01 6.88
N ASP A 18 12.51 -14.56 8.10
CA ASP A 18 12.74 -15.39 9.29
C ASP A 18 13.70 -16.59 9.04
N LEU A 19 14.65 -16.40 8.12
CA LEU A 19 15.72 -17.35 7.81
C LEU A 19 16.93 -17.17 8.74
N VAL A 20 17.12 -15.98 9.30
CA VAL A 20 18.15 -15.67 10.29
C VAL A 20 17.61 -14.69 11.35
N SER A 21 18.00 -14.88 12.61
CA SER A 21 17.66 -13.97 13.70
C SER A 21 18.42 -12.64 13.63
N SER A 22 17.86 -11.59 14.23
CA SER A 22 18.53 -10.28 14.36
C SER A 22 19.89 -10.38 15.07
N THR A 23 20.06 -11.35 15.99
CA THR A 23 21.33 -11.64 16.67
C THR A 23 22.37 -12.23 15.71
N GLN A 24 21.99 -13.19 14.86
CA GLN A 24 22.87 -13.77 13.85
C GLN A 24 23.31 -12.70 12.83
N VAL A 25 22.40 -11.84 12.38
CA VAL A 25 22.73 -10.69 11.51
C VAL A 25 23.69 -9.71 12.19
N LYS A 26 23.46 -9.35 13.46
CA LYS A 26 24.37 -8.48 14.23
C LYS A 26 25.78 -9.08 14.39
N ILE A 27 25.90 -10.39 14.58
CA ILE A 27 27.21 -11.07 14.65
C ILE A 27 27.89 -11.08 13.28
N ALA A 28 27.16 -11.44 12.22
CA ALA A 28 27.70 -11.47 10.86
C ALA A 28 28.17 -10.09 10.37
N LEU A 29 27.46 -9.00 10.72
CA LEU A 29 27.89 -7.62 10.45
C LEU A 29 29.16 -7.22 11.22
N ARG A 30 29.34 -7.69 12.47
CA ARG A 30 30.56 -7.44 13.25
C ARG A 30 31.78 -8.14 12.62
N GLU A 31 31.62 -9.38 12.16
CA GLU A 31 32.66 -10.07 11.38
C GLU A 31 32.92 -9.42 10.03
N GLN A 32 31.89 -8.94 9.33
CA GLN A 32 32.07 -8.23 8.07
C GLN A 32 32.90 -6.94 8.23
N ALA A 33 32.73 -6.23 9.35
CA ALA A 33 33.56 -5.06 9.67
C ALA A 33 35.04 -5.41 9.97
N GLN A 34 35.32 -6.65 10.41
CA GLN A 34 36.68 -7.15 10.64
C GLN A 34 37.34 -7.69 9.36
N PHE A 35 36.57 -8.25 8.43
CA PHE A 35 37.05 -8.85 7.19
C PHE A 35 36.54 -8.09 5.95
N LYS A 36 37.29 -7.04 5.57
CA LYS A 36 36.96 -6.00 4.59
C LYS A 36 36.36 -6.46 3.23
N ASN A 37 36.55 -7.71 2.84
CA ASN A 37 36.14 -8.27 1.54
C ASN A 37 35.06 -9.38 1.62
N LYS A 38 34.55 -9.76 2.81
CA LYS A 38 33.57 -10.86 2.93
C LYS A 38 32.13 -10.40 2.74
N ARG A 39 31.32 -11.19 2.03
CA ARG A 39 29.86 -10.97 1.93
C ARG A 39 29.18 -11.48 3.21
N ILE A 40 28.12 -10.82 3.65
CA ILE A 40 27.36 -11.26 4.84
C ILE A 40 26.77 -12.67 4.65
N GLY A 41 26.40 -13.04 3.42
CA GLY A 41 25.92 -14.39 3.08
C GLY A 41 26.94 -15.49 3.40
N GLU A 42 28.19 -15.33 2.93
CA GLU A 42 29.30 -16.24 3.21
C GLU A 42 29.52 -16.42 4.73
N ILE A 43 29.38 -15.35 5.51
CA ILE A 43 29.58 -15.37 6.97
C ILE A 43 28.45 -16.16 7.66
N LEU A 44 27.20 -15.99 7.21
CA LEU A 44 26.06 -16.76 7.70
C LEU A 44 26.17 -18.25 7.33
N ALA A 45 26.60 -18.55 6.10
CA ALA A 45 26.77 -19.91 5.59
C ALA A 45 27.95 -20.65 6.26
N ARG A 46 29.12 -20.01 6.38
CA ARG A 46 30.30 -20.52 7.10
C ARG A 46 30.01 -20.85 8.57
N ARG A 47 29.01 -20.19 9.17
CA ARG A 47 28.55 -20.44 10.55
C ARG A 47 27.44 -21.49 10.66
N GLY A 48 27.00 -22.09 9.55
CA GLY A 48 25.92 -23.07 9.53
C GLY A 48 24.53 -22.49 9.86
N TRP A 49 24.36 -21.16 9.79
CA TRP A 49 23.11 -20.48 10.11
C TRP A 49 22.17 -20.31 8.91
N LEU A 50 22.69 -20.52 7.71
CA LEU A 50 21.98 -20.46 6.44
C LEU A 50 22.70 -21.38 5.45
N LYS A 51 22.04 -21.85 4.39
CA LYS A 51 22.74 -22.51 3.28
C LYS A 51 23.41 -21.45 2.40
N GLN A 52 24.56 -21.79 1.78
CA GLN A 52 25.25 -20.88 0.87
C GLN A 52 24.36 -20.54 -0.34
N GLU A 53 23.68 -21.55 -0.87
CA GLU A 53 22.73 -21.48 -1.98
C GLU A 53 21.54 -20.56 -1.65
N THR A 54 21.03 -20.59 -0.41
CA THR A 54 19.98 -19.67 0.04
C THR A 54 20.51 -18.23 0.12
N ALA A 55 21.74 -18.05 0.61
CA ALA A 55 22.35 -16.73 0.71
C ALA A 55 22.60 -16.11 -0.68
N ASP A 56 23.11 -16.90 -1.62
CA ASP A 56 23.40 -16.46 -3.00
C ASP A 56 22.12 -16.25 -3.81
N PHE A 57 21.08 -17.09 -3.60
CA PHE A 57 19.74 -16.81 -4.13
C PHE A 57 19.24 -15.43 -3.71
N PHE A 58 19.31 -15.09 -2.42
CA PHE A 58 18.84 -13.79 -1.94
C PHE A 58 19.75 -12.61 -2.30
N ALA A 59 21.04 -12.85 -2.55
CA ALA A 59 21.99 -11.83 -2.98
C ALA A 59 21.88 -11.51 -4.48
N GLU A 60 21.79 -12.53 -5.33
CA GLU A 60 22.01 -12.40 -6.78
C GLU A 60 20.78 -12.75 -7.62
N GLN A 61 19.98 -13.74 -7.23
CA GLN A 61 18.79 -14.15 -7.99
C GLN A 61 17.54 -13.35 -7.61
N TRP A 62 17.29 -13.12 -6.31
CA TRP A 62 16.09 -12.47 -5.80
C TRP A 62 15.89 -11.03 -6.31
N PRO A 63 16.91 -10.13 -6.36
CA PRO A 63 16.73 -8.81 -6.95
C PRO A 63 16.38 -8.86 -8.45
N ASN A 64 16.89 -9.87 -9.16
CA ASN A 64 16.61 -10.10 -10.58
C ASN A 64 15.23 -10.72 -10.81
N LEU A 65 14.79 -11.66 -9.97
CA LEU A 65 13.43 -12.23 -10.00
C LEU A 65 12.37 -11.18 -9.66
N LEU A 66 12.66 -10.25 -8.74
CA LEU A 66 11.81 -9.08 -8.53
C LEU A 66 11.82 -8.13 -9.73
N SER A 67 12.83 -8.15 -10.60
CA SER A 67 12.95 -7.22 -11.73
C SER A 67 12.35 -7.75 -13.04
N HIS A 68 12.22 -9.07 -13.20
CA HIS A 68 11.74 -9.70 -14.44
C HIS A 68 10.37 -10.38 -14.25
N ARG A 69 9.45 -10.19 -15.21
CA ARG A 69 8.02 -10.57 -15.13
C ARG A 69 7.71 -12.09 -15.14
N VAL A 70 8.68 -12.97 -14.86
CA VAL A 70 8.49 -14.43 -14.94
C VAL A 70 7.87 -14.96 -13.64
N ARG A 71 6.54 -15.02 -13.61
CA ARG A 71 5.77 -15.72 -12.57
C ARG A 71 6.15 -17.21 -12.54
N GLN A 72 6.36 -17.77 -11.34
CA GLN A 72 6.55 -19.21 -11.14
C GLN A 72 5.67 -19.70 -9.96
N PRO A 73 5.31 -21.00 -9.87
CA PRO A 73 4.65 -21.53 -8.69
C PRO A 73 5.52 -21.34 -7.43
N ILE A 74 4.91 -21.11 -6.25
CA ILE A 74 5.67 -20.74 -5.03
C ILE A 74 6.74 -21.77 -4.65
N GLY A 75 6.47 -23.07 -4.88
CA GLY A 75 7.44 -24.16 -4.70
C GLY A 75 8.72 -24.01 -5.53
N GLN A 76 8.69 -23.35 -6.68
CA GLN A 76 9.89 -23.09 -7.50
C GLN A 76 10.79 -22.00 -6.90
N TYR A 77 10.21 -21.00 -6.23
CA TYR A 77 11.01 -20.03 -5.45
C TYR A 77 11.62 -20.69 -4.21
N PHE A 78 10.86 -21.53 -3.50
CA PHE A 78 11.39 -22.32 -2.39
C PHE A 78 12.49 -23.32 -2.83
N LYS A 79 12.37 -23.92 -4.03
CA LYS A 79 13.43 -24.74 -4.64
C LYS A 79 14.69 -23.92 -4.89
N LYS A 80 14.58 -22.79 -5.59
CA LYS A 80 15.72 -21.93 -5.92
C LYS A 80 16.41 -21.33 -4.70
N ALA A 81 15.65 -21.04 -3.64
CA ALA A 81 16.16 -20.63 -2.34
C ALA A 81 16.73 -21.79 -1.50
N ALA A 82 16.79 -23.02 -2.02
CA ALA A 82 17.21 -24.25 -1.32
C ALA A 82 16.42 -24.55 -0.03
N LEU A 83 15.20 -24.03 0.11
CA LEU A 83 14.31 -24.24 1.25
C LEU A 83 13.52 -25.56 1.13
N LEU A 84 13.19 -25.97 -0.10
CA LEU A 84 12.63 -27.30 -0.40
C LEU A 84 13.46 -28.02 -1.47
N SER A 85 13.52 -29.35 -1.34
CA SER A 85 13.96 -30.26 -2.40
C SER A 85 12.79 -30.64 -3.32
N ASP A 86 13.08 -31.12 -4.54
CA ASP A 86 12.06 -31.62 -5.48
C ASP A 86 11.17 -32.69 -4.85
N ARG A 87 11.75 -33.66 -4.14
CA ARG A 87 11.01 -34.71 -3.41
C ARG A 87 10.03 -34.15 -2.37
N GLN A 88 10.35 -33.04 -1.71
CA GLN A 88 9.42 -32.39 -0.78
C GLN A 88 8.29 -31.68 -1.53
N ILE A 89 8.59 -31.04 -2.68
CA ILE A 89 7.60 -30.39 -3.53
C ILE A 89 6.62 -31.43 -4.11
N GLU A 90 7.12 -32.57 -4.59
CA GLU A 90 6.32 -33.71 -5.05
C GLU A 90 5.38 -34.22 -3.96
N VAL A 91 5.87 -34.46 -2.74
CA VAL A 91 5.05 -34.93 -1.61
C VAL A 91 3.96 -33.92 -1.24
N ILE A 92 4.24 -32.61 -1.29
CA ILE A 92 3.20 -31.58 -1.06
C ILE A 92 2.16 -31.60 -2.19
N LEU A 93 2.59 -31.67 -3.46
CA LEU A 93 1.68 -31.70 -4.62
C LEU A 93 0.81 -32.97 -4.69
N LEU A 94 1.24 -34.07 -4.08
CA LEU A 94 0.43 -35.29 -3.91
C LEU A 94 -0.60 -35.12 -2.78
N GLU A 95 -0.21 -34.62 -1.61
CA GLU A 95 -1.14 -34.39 -0.48
C GLU A 95 -2.16 -33.25 -0.77
N GLN A 96 -1.77 -32.25 -1.56
CA GLN A 96 -2.65 -31.16 -2.01
C GLN A 96 -3.79 -31.65 -2.94
N LYS A 97 -3.67 -32.82 -3.57
CA LYS A 97 -4.76 -33.44 -4.34
C LYS A 97 -5.77 -34.20 -3.47
N GLN A 98 -5.45 -34.40 -2.18
CA GLN A 98 -6.24 -35.20 -1.23
C GLN A 98 -6.70 -34.36 -0.02
N THR A 99 -6.35 -33.07 0.02
CA THR A 99 -6.65 -32.17 1.13
C THR A 99 -6.99 -30.78 0.60
N ASN A 100 -7.88 -30.05 1.27
CA ASN A 100 -8.23 -28.66 0.92
C ASN A 100 -7.16 -27.64 1.39
N LEU A 101 -5.95 -28.10 1.73
CA LEU A 101 -4.87 -27.26 2.25
C LEU A 101 -3.99 -26.73 1.11
N ARG A 102 -3.61 -25.46 1.20
CA ARG A 102 -2.76 -24.80 0.21
C ARG A 102 -1.31 -25.31 0.33
N PHE A 103 -0.55 -25.27 -0.77
CA PHE A 103 0.84 -25.74 -0.82
C PHE A 103 1.71 -25.26 0.36
N GLY A 104 1.56 -23.99 0.74
CA GLY A 104 2.31 -23.40 1.86
C GLY A 104 1.88 -23.93 3.23
N GLU A 105 0.58 -24.09 3.47
CA GLU A 105 0.03 -24.66 4.70
C GLU A 105 0.54 -26.08 4.92
N LEU A 106 0.63 -26.89 3.85
CA LEU A 106 1.22 -28.23 3.89
C LEU A 106 2.73 -28.21 4.19
N ALA A 107 3.48 -27.23 3.67
CA ALA A 107 4.90 -27.06 3.99
C ALA A 107 5.14 -26.66 5.46
N VAL A 108 4.25 -25.82 6.03
CA VAL A 108 4.28 -25.43 7.47
C VAL A 108 3.84 -26.59 8.36
N LYS A 109 2.75 -27.29 8.03
CA LYS A 109 2.24 -28.48 8.73
C LYS A 109 3.28 -29.60 8.83
N LYS A 110 4.19 -29.71 7.85
CA LYS A 110 5.32 -30.66 7.84
C LYS A 110 6.59 -30.13 8.52
N GLY A 111 6.60 -28.88 9.00
CA GLY A 111 7.76 -28.24 9.61
C GLY A 111 8.91 -27.94 8.65
N TRP A 112 8.66 -27.93 7.33
CA TRP A 112 9.70 -27.76 6.30
C TRP A 112 9.97 -26.29 5.97
N ILE A 113 9.00 -25.40 6.18
CA ILE A 113 9.13 -23.95 6.08
C ILE A 113 8.34 -23.32 7.24
N LYS A 114 8.75 -22.17 7.77
CA LYS A 114 7.98 -21.38 8.75
C LYS A 114 6.89 -20.56 8.07
N SER A 115 5.78 -20.28 8.75
CA SER A 115 4.70 -19.41 8.24
C SER A 115 5.24 -18.04 7.78
N ASN A 116 5.98 -17.35 8.66
CA ASN A 116 6.68 -16.09 8.41
C ASN A 116 7.51 -16.09 7.10
N THR A 117 8.16 -17.20 6.76
CA THR A 117 8.95 -17.34 5.53
C THR A 117 8.05 -17.44 4.31
N ILE A 118 6.92 -18.15 4.40
CA ILE A 118 5.94 -18.25 3.31
C ILE A 118 5.24 -16.91 3.09
N GLU A 119 4.82 -16.26 4.18
CA GLU A 119 4.27 -14.89 4.18
C GLU A 119 5.23 -13.92 3.50
N PHE A 120 6.52 -13.90 3.88
CA PHE A 120 7.54 -13.10 3.19
C PHE A 120 7.61 -13.35 1.67
N PHE A 121 7.57 -14.61 1.22
CA PHE A 121 7.59 -14.91 -0.22
C PHE A 121 6.28 -14.47 -0.91
N LEU A 122 5.13 -14.63 -0.25
CA LEU A 122 3.83 -14.18 -0.77
C LEU A 122 3.75 -12.65 -0.86
N ASP A 123 4.13 -11.94 0.20
CA ASP A 123 4.22 -10.47 0.24
C ASP A 123 5.03 -9.96 -0.95
N TYR A 124 6.26 -10.42 -1.11
CA TYR A 124 7.15 -9.90 -2.15
C TYR A 124 6.74 -10.29 -3.59
N LEU A 125 6.03 -11.40 -3.77
CA LEU A 125 5.52 -11.80 -5.09
C LEU A 125 4.24 -11.04 -5.47
N THR A 126 3.34 -10.80 -4.50
CA THR A 126 2.10 -10.01 -4.71
C THR A 126 2.37 -8.51 -4.79
N PHE A 127 3.35 -7.98 -4.04
CA PHE A 127 3.72 -6.55 -4.02
C PHE A 127 4.20 -6.01 -5.38
N LYS A 128 4.60 -6.87 -6.34
CA LYS A 128 4.88 -6.48 -7.72
C LYS A 128 3.80 -6.83 -8.75
N GLU A 129 2.75 -7.52 -8.33
CA GLU A 129 1.59 -7.81 -9.17
C GLU A 129 0.85 -6.52 -9.57
N GLN A 130 0.86 -5.51 -8.69
CA GLN A 130 0.33 -4.16 -8.97
C GLN A 130 1.08 -3.41 -10.09
N ALA A 131 2.37 -3.72 -10.31
CA ALA A 131 3.25 -2.90 -11.13
C ALA A 131 3.18 -3.20 -12.64
N SER A 132 2.55 -4.30 -13.07
CA SER A 132 2.67 -4.76 -14.48
C SER A 132 1.63 -5.80 -14.93
N GLN A 133 0.35 -5.45 -15.03
CA GLN A 133 -0.59 -6.17 -15.92
C GLN A 133 -1.83 -5.38 -16.36
N LYS A 134 -1.84 -5.01 -17.65
CA LYS A 134 -2.96 -4.69 -18.55
C LYS A 134 -2.42 -4.93 -19.97
N THR A 135 -3.15 -5.44 -20.96
CA THR A 135 -4.49 -6.08 -21.01
C THR A 135 -4.30 -7.64 -20.95
N THR A 136 -5.17 -8.59 -21.33
CA THR A 136 -6.41 -8.65 -22.14
C THR A 136 -7.43 -9.67 -21.62
N HIS A 137 -8.71 -9.35 -21.81
CA HIS A 137 -9.78 -10.11 -22.49
C HIS A 137 -9.54 -11.62 -22.84
N VAL A 138 -10.53 -12.54 -22.71
CA VAL A 138 -11.98 -12.37 -22.45
C VAL A 138 -12.71 -13.68 -21.97
N ASP A 139 -14.04 -13.57 -21.75
CA ASP A 139 -15.11 -14.61 -21.58
C ASP A 139 -15.59 -15.12 -20.17
N GLU A 140 -16.80 -14.67 -19.84
CA GLU A 140 -18.03 -15.38 -19.37
C GLU A 140 -18.20 -16.13 -18.01
N THR A 141 -18.51 -15.37 -16.95
CA THR A 141 -19.60 -15.63 -15.94
C THR A 141 -19.51 -16.86 -14.98
N PRO A 142 -20.41 -17.02 -13.98
CA PRO A 142 -20.38 -16.26 -12.72
C PRO A 142 -20.40 -17.13 -11.42
N ASN A 143 -20.29 -16.45 -10.26
CA ASN A 143 -20.26 -16.99 -8.87
C ASN A 143 -18.91 -17.69 -8.51
N THR A 144 -18.24 -17.42 -7.39
CA THR A 144 -18.76 -17.31 -6.01
C THR A 144 -17.87 -16.37 -5.14
N ILE A 145 -18.34 -15.99 -3.95
CA ILE A 145 -17.72 -15.00 -3.06
C ILE A 145 -16.46 -15.55 -2.34
N GLU A 146 -15.28 -15.41 -2.97
CA GLU A 146 -13.99 -15.24 -2.28
C GLU A 146 -13.26 -14.04 -2.92
N SER A 147 -13.70 -12.83 -2.59
CA SER A 147 -13.13 -11.59 -3.12
C SER A 147 -11.77 -11.26 -2.50
N ASN A 148 -10.75 -12.02 -2.88
CA ASN A 148 -9.38 -11.52 -2.94
C ASN A 148 -9.32 -10.43 -4.03
N GLU A 149 -9.92 -9.26 -3.79
CA GLU A 149 -9.62 -8.09 -4.62
C GLU A 149 -8.11 -7.82 -4.46
N PRO A 150 -7.33 -7.82 -5.56
CA PRO A 150 -5.92 -7.46 -5.48
C PRO A 150 -5.81 -6.07 -4.83
N LEU A 151 -4.72 -5.81 -4.11
CA LEU A 151 -4.47 -4.47 -3.54
C LEU A 151 -4.60 -3.37 -4.60
N LYS A 152 -4.29 -3.66 -5.87
CA LYS A 152 -4.53 -2.70 -6.97
C LYS A 152 -5.99 -2.49 -7.37
N GLY A 153 -6.84 -3.51 -7.20
CA GLY A 153 -8.28 -3.38 -7.41
C GLY A 153 -8.86 -2.37 -6.43
N ILE A 154 -8.51 -2.50 -5.15
CA ILE A 154 -8.91 -1.54 -4.10
C ILE A 154 -8.22 -0.18 -4.29
N GLU A 155 -6.94 -0.14 -4.70
CA GLU A 155 -6.24 1.11 -5.05
C GLU A 155 -6.96 1.86 -6.18
N GLN A 156 -7.32 1.18 -7.26
CA GLN A 156 -8.07 1.80 -8.35
C GLN A 156 -9.52 2.09 -7.96
N ARG A 157 -10.18 1.29 -7.11
CA ARG A 157 -11.49 1.65 -6.54
C ARG A 157 -11.39 2.75 -5.48
N LEU A 158 -10.22 3.13 -5.00
CA LEU A 158 -10.01 4.34 -4.18
C LEU A 158 -9.75 5.58 -5.05
N LEU A 159 -9.02 5.44 -6.16
CA LEU A 159 -8.54 6.55 -7.01
C LEU A 159 -9.43 6.84 -8.24
N ASP A 160 -10.06 5.82 -8.82
CA ASP A 160 -10.95 5.86 -9.98
C ASP A 160 -12.42 5.52 -9.56
N ASN A 161 -12.83 5.84 -8.33
CA ASN A 161 -14.14 5.48 -7.80
C ASN A 161 -15.30 6.18 -8.57
N GLN A 162 -16.37 5.44 -8.86
CA GLN A 162 -17.56 5.95 -9.57
C GLN A 162 -18.77 6.20 -8.65
N ASN A 163 -18.75 5.68 -7.42
CA ASN A 163 -19.79 5.84 -6.40
C ASN A 163 -19.56 7.09 -5.54
N CYS A 164 -18.32 7.56 -5.41
CA CYS A 164 -17.85 8.63 -4.53
C CYS A 164 -16.70 9.41 -5.19
N ASP A 165 -16.54 10.70 -4.84
CA ASP A 165 -15.33 11.46 -5.21
C ASP A 165 -14.08 10.83 -4.55
N PRO A 166 -13.06 10.42 -5.32
CA PRO A 166 -11.82 9.83 -4.80
C PRO A 166 -11.12 10.67 -3.73
N PHE A 167 -11.16 12.00 -3.88
CA PHE A 167 -10.49 12.91 -2.94
C PHE A 167 -11.23 12.96 -1.58
N ARG A 168 -12.56 13.05 -1.56
CA ARG A 168 -13.39 12.92 -0.36
C ARG A 168 -13.26 11.54 0.30
N LEU A 169 -13.25 10.48 -0.50
CA LEU A 169 -13.08 9.09 -0.04
C LEU A 169 -11.75 8.90 0.71
N LEU A 170 -10.64 9.36 0.12
CA LEU A 170 -9.32 9.36 0.76
C LEU A 170 -9.22 10.35 1.94
N LYS A 171 -9.88 11.51 1.89
CA LYS A 171 -9.93 12.48 3.00
C LYS A 171 -10.61 11.88 4.24
N LEU A 172 -11.70 11.13 4.06
CA LEU A 172 -12.37 10.41 5.14
C LEU A 172 -11.50 9.27 5.67
N TYR A 173 -10.94 8.43 4.80
CA TYR A 173 -10.05 7.35 5.21
C TYR A 173 -8.82 7.85 5.98
N ARG A 174 -8.23 8.99 5.57
CA ARG A 174 -7.17 9.71 6.31
C ARG A 174 -7.59 10.11 7.71
N GLN A 175 -8.83 10.59 7.89
CA GLN A 175 -9.36 10.94 9.21
C GLN A 175 -9.48 9.70 10.10
N ILE A 176 -10.00 8.60 9.55
CA ILE A 176 -10.18 7.33 10.26
C ILE A 176 -8.83 6.74 10.69
N LEU A 177 -7.80 6.78 9.84
CA LEU A 177 -6.44 6.38 10.20
C LEU A 177 -5.85 7.19 11.36
N ARG A 178 -6.16 8.50 11.44
CA ARG A 178 -5.62 9.42 12.44
C ARG A 178 -6.39 9.44 13.77
N GLN A 179 -7.71 9.32 13.73
CA GLN A 179 -8.61 9.52 14.88
C GLN A 179 -9.27 8.22 15.36
N LYS A 180 -9.40 7.22 14.48
CA LYS A 180 -10.09 5.93 14.72
C LYS A 180 -11.54 6.04 15.23
N GLU A 181 -12.18 7.19 14.96
CA GLU A 181 -13.54 7.56 15.36
C GLU A 181 -14.15 8.46 14.28
N ILE A 182 -15.48 8.43 14.11
CA ILE A 182 -16.23 9.25 13.15
C ILE A 182 -17.54 9.72 13.80
N ALA A 183 -17.90 10.99 13.58
CA ALA A 183 -19.15 11.57 14.10
C ALA A 183 -20.40 11.27 13.25
N ASP A 184 -20.22 10.95 11.95
CA ASP A 184 -21.30 10.59 11.03
C ASP A 184 -21.04 9.22 10.41
N TYR A 185 -22.03 8.33 10.49
CA TYR A 185 -21.98 6.95 10.00
C TYR A 185 -22.75 6.76 8.69
N ASN A 186 -23.40 7.81 8.15
CA ASN A 186 -24.32 7.73 7.03
C ASN A 186 -23.76 8.32 5.72
N THR A 187 -22.44 8.51 5.64
CA THR A 187 -21.79 9.02 4.42
C THR A 187 -21.66 7.92 3.34
N PRO A 188 -21.83 8.25 2.05
CA PRO A 188 -21.60 7.29 0.97
C PRO A 188 -20.13 6.86 0.92
N GLU A 189 -19.19 7.75 1.29
CA GLU A 189 -17.77 7.42 1.40
C GLU A 189 -17.51 6.34 2.45
N LEU A 190 -18.11 6.42 3.65
CA LEU A 190 -17.95 5.35 4.65
C LEU A 190 -18.53 4.03 4.16
N SER A 191 -19.67 4.08 3.47
CA SER A 191 -20.31 2.91 2.87
C SER A 191 -19.39 2.24 1.85
N GLU A 192 -18.73 3.01 0.99
CA GLU A 192 -17.77 2.48 0.01
C GLU A 192 -16.47 1.97 0.66
N LEU A 193 -15.96 2.63 1.72
CA LEU A 193 -14.80 2.11 2.49
C LEU A 193 -15.11 0.77 3.20
N LEU A 194 -16.37 0.54 3.60
CA LEU A 194 -16.85 -0.75 4.10
C LEU A 194 -16.98 -1.77 2.95
N ASN A 195 -17.55 -1.39 1.80
CA ASN A 195 -17.65 -2.23 0.59
C ASN A 195 -16.29 -2.68 0.05
N LEU A 196 -15.23 -1.89 0.29
CA LEU A 196 -13.84 -2.18 -0.08
C LEU A 196 -13.10 -3.05 0.95
N GLY A 197 -13.71 -3.38 2.09
CA GLY A 197 -13.06 -4.14 3.17
C GLY A 197 -11.89 -3.43 3.86
N LEU A 198 -11.66 -2.16 3.54
CA LEU A 198 -10.67 -1.27 4.17
C LEU A 198 -10.97 -1.07 5.66
N ILE A 199 -12.26 -1.08 5.99
CA ILE A 199 -12.80 -0.87 7.32
C ILE A 199 -13.81 -1.98 7.62
N ILE A 200 -13.89 -2.41 8.88
CA ILE A 200 -14.84 -3.39 9.39
C ILE A 200 -15.57 -2.76 10.57
N LYS A 201 -16.91 -2.70 10.50
CA LYS A 201 -17.74 -2.29 11.65
C LYS A 201 -17.88 -3.46 12.62
N ARG A 202 -17.51 -3.24 13.89
CA ARG A 202 -17.52 -4.27 14.95
C ARG A 202 -18.21 -3.72 16.20
N GLY A 203 -19.53 -3.83 16.23
CA GLY A 203 -20.39 -3.04 17.13
C GLY A 203 -20.40 -1.57 16.70
N ASP A 204 -20.36 -0.66 17.66
CA ASP A 204 -20.33 0.78 17.39
C ASP A 204 -18.93 1.31 17.01
N ARG A 205 -17.91 0.45 16.95
CA ARG A 205 -16.53 0.82 16.59
C ARG A 205 -16.19 0.40 15.17
N LEU A 206 -15.49 1.27 14.47
CA LEU A 206 -14.91 1.02 13.16
C LEU A 206 -13.45 0.61 13.33
N ILE A 207 -13.06 -0.50 12.71
CA ILE A 207 -11.72 -1.08 12.80
C ILE A 207 -11.13 -1.12 11.39
N THR A 208 -10.01 -0.44 11.19
CA THR A 208 -9.21 -0.53 9.97
C THR A 208 -8.67 -1.95 9.81
N ASN A 209 -8.74 -2.49 8.59
CA ASN A 209 -8.17 -3.80 8.28
C ASN A 209 -6.62 -3.67 8.26
N PRO A 210 -5.87 -4.39 9.11
CA PRO A 210 -4.42 -4.19 9.23
C PRO A 210 -3.64 -4.38 7.93
N ILE A 211 -4.11 -5.26 7.03
CA ILE A 211 -3.50 -5.49 5.71
C ILE A 211 -3.56 -4.22 4.86
N TYR A 212 -4.71 -3.54 4.88
CA TYR A 212 -4.96 -2.30 4.14
C TYR A 212 -4.41 -1.06 4.86
N GLU A 213 -4.30 -1.05 6.19
CA GLU A 213 -3.62 0.00 6.96
C GLU A 213 -2.10 0.04 6.70
N ILE A 214 -1.48 -1.10 6.34
CA ILE A 214 -0.08 -1.17 5.91
C ILE A 214 0.09 -0.68 4.47
N ALA A 215 -0.75 -1.15 3.54
CA ALA A 215 -0.65 -0.79 2.13
C ALA A 215 -1.06 0.67 1.88
N PHE A 216 -2.30 1.02 2.23
CA PHE A 216 -2.85 2.38 2.17
C PHE A 216 -2.60 3.09 3.51
N ASN A 217 -1.34 3.13 3.92
CA ASN A 217 -0.92 3.85 5.13
C ASN A 217 -1.08 5.36 4.97
N LEU A 218 -1.04 6.11 6.08
CA LEU A 218 -1.27 7.55 6.11
C LEU A 218 -0.40 8.33 5.10
N ARG A 219 0.86 7.92 4.89
CA ARG A 219 1.76 8.57 3.94
C ARG A 219 1.32 8.34 2.49
N TRP A 220 0.91 7.13 2.12
CA TRP A 220 0.37 6.87 0.78
C TRP A 220 -0.89 7.71 0.52
N VAL A 221 -1.79 7.80 1.50
CA VAL A 221 -3.00 8.62 1.40
C VAL A 221 -2.66 10.11 1.22
N GLU A 222 -1.64 10.61 1.90
CA GLU A 222 -1.15 12.00 1.73
C GLU A 222 -0.48 12.23 0.36
N GLU A 223 0.30 11.27 -0.14
CA GLU A 223 0.93 11.34 -1.47
C GLU A 223 -0.12 11.32 -2.60
N GLU A 224 -1.15 10.48 -2.53
CA GLU A 224 -2.20 10.44 -3.57
C GLU A 224 -3.20 11.61 -3.47
N LEU A 225 -3.56 12.09 -2.26
CA LEU A 225 -4.37 13.31 -2.12
C LEU A 225 -3.70 14.53 -2.79
N ALA A 226 -2.37 14.62 -2.69
CA ALA A 226 -1.60 15.65 -3.39
C ALA A 226 -1.59 15.46 -4.92
N ARG A 227 -1.54 14.21 -5.42
CA ARG A 227 -1.62 13.90 -6.86
C ARG A 227 -3.00 14.10 -7.48
N LEU A 228 -4.09 13.87 -6.73
CA LEU A 228 -5.45 14.04 -7.23
C LEU A 228 -5.78 15.52 -7.51
N ARG A 229 -5.23 16.44 -6.73
CA ARG A 229 -5.49 17.89 -6.88
C ARG A 229 -4.17 18.71 -6.89
N PRO A 230 -3.27 18.47 -7.86
CA PRO A 230 -1.90 19.02 -7.86
C PRO A 230 -1.88 20.54 -8.14
N PHE A 231 -2.95 21.06 -8.74
CA PHE A 231 -3.14 22.50 -8.96
C PHE A 231 -3.64 23.25 -7.72
N ASN A 232 -3.94 22.58 -6.60
CA ASN A 232 -4.45 23.27 -5.41
C ASN A 232 -3.43 24.22 -4.79
N GLU A 233 -2.15 23.85 -4.69
CA GLU A 233 -1.10 24.78 -4.27
C GLU A 233 -1.00 26.00 -5.20
N ILE A 234 -1.07 25.76 -6.51
CA ILE A 234 -0.96 26.80 -7.53
C ILE A 234 -2.16 27.76 -7.42
N ARG A 235 -3.37 27.24 -7.21
CA ARG A 235 -4.59 28.04 -6.97
C ARG A 235 -4.51 28.83 -5.66
N ILE A 236 -4.09 28.23 -4.55
CA ILE A 236 -3.94 28.90 -3.25
C ILE A 236 -2.99 30.11 -3.38
N LYS A 237 -1.84 29.93 -4.02
CA LYS A 237 -0.83 30.97 -4.24
C LYS A 237 -1.29 32.04 -5.24
N LEU A 238 -1.90 31.62 -6.36
CA LEU A 238 -2.41 32.52 -7.41
C LEU A 238 -3.49 33.48 -6.89
N PHE A 239 -4.43 32.96 -6.09
CA PHE A 239 -5.51 33.74 -5.48
C PHE A 239 -5.18 34.22 -4.06
N LYS A 240 -3.93 34.04 -3.60
CA LYS A 240 -3.41 34.50 -2.30
C LYS A 240 -4.26 34.06 -1.10
N LEU A 241 -4.90 32.90 -1.17
CA LEU A 241 -5.80 32.41 -0.12
C LEU A 241 -5.06 32.22 1.22
N GLU A 242 -3.75 32.00 1.15
CA GLU A 242 -2.78 32.03 2.25
C GLU A 242 -2.73 33.32 3.09
N THR A 243 -3.25 34.45 2.58
CA THR A 243 -3.39 35.70 3.35
C THR A 243 -4.83 35.99 3.78
N LYS A 244 -5.80 35.17 3.35
CA LYS A 244 -7.24 35.37 3.57
C LYS A 244 -7.88 34.33 4.49
N ALA A 245 -7.19 33.24 4.83
CA ALA A 245 -7.76 32.18 5.66
C ALA A 245 -6.75 31.53 6.61
N SER A 246 -7.21 31.09 7.79
CA SER A 246 -6.42 30.23 8.69
C SER A 246 -6.13 28.85 8.10
N SER A 247 -7.00 28.35 7.21
CA SER A 247 -6.83 27.07 6.50
C SER A 247 -7.12 27.24 5.00
N PRO A 248 -6.15 27.75 4.21
CA PRO A 248 -6.34 28.06 2.79
C PRO A 248 -6.74 26.84 1.94
N TYR A 249 -6.26 25.66 2.33
CA TYR A 249 -6.66 24.38 1.74
C TYR A 249 -8.12 24.04 2.01
N SER A 250 -8.63 24.27 3.23
CA SER A 250 -10.04 24.00 3.57
C SER A 250 -10.99 24.95 2.85
N VAL A 251 -10.60 26.22 2.70
CA VAL A 251 -11.32 27.19 1.86
C VAL A 251 -11.35 26.74 0.40
N LEU A 252 -10.21 26.30 -0.17
CA LEU A 252 -10.19 25.83 -1.55
C LEU A 252 -10.99 24.52 -1.73
N GLU A 253 -10.92 23.57 -0.80
CA GLU A 253 -11.75 22.35 -0.84
C GLU A 253 -13.25 22.67 -0.83
N GLU A 254 -13.69 23.62 0.00
CA GLU A 254 -15.08 24.12 -0.01
C GLU A 254 -15.43 24.81 -1.32
N ILE A 255 -14.56 25.67 -1.87
CA ILE A 255 -14.79 26.32 -3.17
C ILE A 255 -15.05 25.27 -4.25
N LEU A 256 -14.19 24.26 -4.34
CA LEU A 256 -14.28 23.19 -5.35
C LEU A 256 -15.53 22.32 -5.16
N PHE A 257 -15.96 22.11 -3.91
CA PHE A 257 -17.21 21.43 -3.57
C PHE A 257 -18.44 22.21 -4.04
N TRP A 258 -18.55 23.51 -3.70
CA TRP A 258 -19.70 24.34 -4.09
C TRP A 258 -19.75 24.63 -5.59
N THR A 259 -18.60 24.71 -6.27
CA THR A 259 -18.53 24.96 -7.72
C THR A 259 -18.58 23.70 -8.58
N GLY A 260 -18.62 22.51 -7.97
CA GLY A 260 -18.59 21.22 -8.67
C GLY A 260 -17.35 21.06 -9.57
N ASP A 261 -16.20 21.54 -9.11
CA ASP A 261 -14.93 21.63 -9.85
C ASP A 261 -14.96 22.43 -11.17
N GLN A 262 -16.07 23.10 -11.52
CA GLN A 262 -16.19 23.85 -12.77
C GLN A 262 -15.17 25.00 -12.83
N PHE A 263 -14.35 25.02 -13.88
CA PHE A 263 -13.22 25.95 -14.01
C PHE A 263 -13.62 27.44 -13.82
N TYR A 264 -14.67 27.89 -14.53
CA TYR A 264 -15.11 29.28 -14.49
C TYR A 264 -15.66 29.68 -13.11
N LEU A 265 -16.55 28.87 -12.53
CA LEU A 265 -17.12 29.14 -11.20
C LEU A 265 -16.05 29.08 -10.11
N THR A 266 -15.13 28.12 -10.19
CA THR A 266 -13.96 28.01 -9.30
C THR A 266 -13.10 29.27 -9.36
N GLN A 267 -12.76 29.73 -10.57
CA GLN A 267 -11.96 30.94 -10.75
C GLN A 267 -12.68 32.18 -10.22
N LYS A 268 -13.98 32.36 -10.54
CA LYS A 268 -14.78 33.50 -10.09
C LYS A 268 -14.93 33.53 -8.57
N LEU A 269 -15.19 32.38 -7.92
CA LEU A 269 -15.37 32.31 -6.47
C LEU A 269 -14.04 32.48 -5.71
N CYS A 270 -12.93 31.90 -6.22
CA CYS A 270 -11.58 32.18 -5.70
C CYS A 270 -11.24 33.67 -5.80
N GLN A 271 -11.59 34.34 -6.89
CA GLN A 271 -11.36 35.77 -7.07
C GLN A 271 -12.20 36.61 -6.08
N LEU A 272 -13.50 36.33 -5.96
CA LEU A 272 -14.38 37.02 -5.00
C LEU A 272 -13.89 36.89 -3.54
N ILE A 273 -13.33 35.74 -3.15
CA ILE A 273 -12.77 35.51 -1.81
C ILE A 273 -11.39 36.19 -1.66
N SER A 274 -10.60 36.28 -2.73
CA SER A 274 -9.35 37.06 -2.74
C SER A 274 -9.59 38.58 -2.64
N GLU A 275 -10.68 39.06 -3.24
CA GLU A 275 -11.08 40.47 -3.26
C GLU A 275 -11.89 40.88 -2.01
N SER A 276 -12.45 39.94 -1.25
CA SER A 276 -13.18 40.22 0.00
C SER A 276 -12.25 40.63 1.14
N ASP A 277 -12.59 41.68 1.88
CA ASP A 277 -11.86 42.10 3.09
C ASP A 277 -12.04 41.16 4.30
N VAL A 278 -12.93 40.17 4.21
CA VAL A 278 -13.21 39.22 5.29
C VAL A 278 -12.12 38.14 5.37
N PHE A 279 -11.43 38.06 6.52
CA PHE A 279 -10.56 36.95 6.85
C PHE A 279 -11.37 35.74 7.36
N ILE A 280 -11.07 34.54 6.86
CA ILE A 280 -11.78 33.29 7.17
C ILE A 280 -11.04 32.55 8.29
N ALA A 281 -11.63 32.53 9.49
CA ALA A 281 -11.14 31.75 10.62
C ALA A 281 -11.34 30.24 10.39
N ALA A 282 -10.50 29.42 11.03
CA ALA A 282 -10.63 27.96 10.97
C ALA A 282 -11.95 27.50 11.61
N GLY A 283 -12.77 26.77 10.85
CA GLY A 283 -14.12 26.35 11.22
C GLY A 283 -15.24 27.20 10.59
N GLU A 284 -14.92 28.33 9.93
CA GLU A 284 -15.92 29.16 9.23
C GLU A 284 -15.98 28.89 7.71
N GLU A 285 -15.09 28.07 7.15
CA GLU A 285 -14.86 27.96 5.70
C GLU A 285 -16.15 27.66 4.92
N THR A 286 -16.89 26.62 5.30
CA THR A 286 -18.16 26.21 4.68
C THR A 286 -19.20 27.34 4.67
N ILE A 287 -19.26 28.14 5.74
CA ILE A 287 -20.24 29.22 5.88
C ILE A 287 -19.86 30.38 4.95
N ARG A 288 -18.58 30.81 4.99
CA ARG A 288 -18.09 31.94 4.20
C ARG A 288 -18.10 31.64 2.69
N VAL A 289 -17.63 30.46 2.28
CA VAL A 289 -17.64 30.06 0.86
C VAL A 289 -19.07 29.98 0.33
N LYS A 290 -20.01 29.41 1.09
CA LYS A 290 -21.43 29.36 0.69
C LYS A 290 -22.07 30.74 0.60
N GLN A 291 -21.72 31.67 1.49
CA GLN A 291 -22.16 33.07 1.41
C GLN A 291 -21.67 33.74 0.12
N SER A 292 -20.39 33.58 -0.23
CA SER A 292 -19.83 34.12 -1.48
C SER A 292 -20.42 33.45 -2.73
N TYR A 293 -20.65 32.13 -2.71
CA TYR A 293 -21.27 31.38 -3.81
C TYR A 293 -22.69 31.89 -4.13
N ASN A 294 -23.50 32.19 -3.11
CA ASN A 294 -24.86 32.72 -3.31
C ASN A 294 -24.92 34.13 -3.94
N ILE A 295 -23.77 34.79 -4.15
CA ILE A 295 -23.63 36.13 -4.76
C ILE A 295 -23.00 36.01 -6.17
N THR A 296 -22.62 34.79 -6.60
CA THR A 296 -21.82 34.49 -7.80
C THR A 296 -22.68 34.21 -9.04
#